data_AF-A0A0S2FCQ5-F1
#
_entry.id   AF-A0A0S2FCQ5-F1
#
_cell.length_a   1.000
_cell.length_b   1.000
_cell.length_c   1.000
_cell.angle_alpha   90.00
_cell.angle_beta   90.00
_cell.angle_gamma   90.00
#
_symmetry.space_group_name_H-M   'P 1'
#
loop_
_entity.id
_entity.type
_entity.pdbx_description
1 polymer ?
#
loop_
_entity_poly.entity_id
_entity_poly.type
_entity_poly.pdbx_seq_one_letter_code
_entity_poly.pdbx_strand_id
1 'polypeptide(L)'
;MDFGYRRSARLAPAALAVGLLFSLGLNAQPAGGDPIAVSYAQQFKVPLAEAKRRTAQVSEIAQLEQRLQRELPDTFAGLYIEHQPTYRVVVRFTKTPKALLSRYTKDPLFVAQLAPRPLELLRGTQEELAAQLSQSGVAFESGLDLKTSQVNLFVLDTATASKRLSGLMAVADYIKLHKVPALMTPTAIVGGSRVDGATLRCTTGFNVVNATRELGVITAGHCENALTYIGSPNVTLAFKSEQNSGSLDLQWNKQSGGTPQVQSNEIKLVGGPQATMEITSVTASANLPIGAMVCKNGITTNYTCGQVADKNAQAMYNGAVGTFIRVHNASNQVMNDVGDSGGPVFGTNTAYGIVHGRGGPGTPTHNDLYFVPVDHFSALGVSVLKEAFSLDRIPNVSGPHNVAFQAQVFYKGVPKFTVQRKTRIISCPSGWTCNDYNGSYTSNTASPLTFNFKCTTTGSMPTATFSWRTTLIGADGATTNAIDHTSTCTATTATSGAATVRGDGGPPTITIEP
;
A
#
# COMPACT_ATOMS: atom_id res chain seq x y z
N MET A 1 -57.48 11.00 -63.88
CA MET A 1 -56.75 11.63 -64.99
C MET A 1 -55.34 11.11 -64.95
N ASP A 2 -54.95 10.52 -66.08
CA ASP A 2 -53.66 10.01 -66.53
C ASP A 2 -52.77 9.06 -65.72
N PHE A 3 -52.60 7.90 -66.36
CA PHE A 3 -51.52 6.93 -66.28
C PHE A 3 -50.25 7.43 -66.99
N GLY A 4 -49.10 6.88 -66.58
CA GLY A 4 -47.93 6.70 -67.46
C GLY A 4 -46.61 7.00 -66.74
N TYR A 5 -45.50 6.33 -67.03
CA TYR A 5 -45.21 5.18 -67.87
C TYR A 5 -43.82 4.67 -67.45
N ARG A 6 -43.56 3.41 -67.73
CA ARG A 6 -42.29 2.68 -67.51
C ARG A 6 -41.07 3.38 -68.12
N ARG A 7 -39.88 3.14 -67.56
CA ARG A 7 -38.69 2.74 -68.35
C ARG A 7 -37.67 1.99 -67.49
N SER A 8 -37.52 0.71 -67.81
CA SER A 8 -36.41 -0.15 -67.45
C SER A 8 -35.23 0.13 -68.39
N ALA A 9 -34.00 0.18 -67.87
CA ALA A 9 -32.79 -0.01 -68.68
C ALA A 9 -31.77 -0.82 -67.87
N ARG A 10 -31.33 -1.92 -68.49
CA ARG A 10 -30.36 -2.90 -68.01
C ARG A 10 -28.94 -2.30 -68.01
N LEU A 11 -28.12 -2.68 -67.03
CA LEU A 11 -26.65 -2.80 -67.17
C LEU A 11 -26.18 -4.03 -66.36
N ALA A 12 -25.33 -4.82 -67.00
CA ALA A 12 -24.78 -6.10 -66.56
C ALA A 12 -23.53 -5.90 -65.66
N PRO A 13 -22.97 -6.97 -65.05
CA PRO A 13 -22.26 -6.92 -63.77
C PRO A 13 -20.76 -6.65 -63.94
N ALA A 14 -20.17 -5.94 -62.97
CA ALA A 14 -18.72 -5.87 -62.79
C ALA A 14 -18.37 -6.43 -61.40
N ALA A 15 -17.73 -7.59 -61.38
CA ALA A 15 -17.14 -8.18 -60.20
C ALA A 15 -15.96 -7.31 -59.74
N LEU A 16 -16.01 -6.82 -58.50
CA LEU A 16 -14.84 -6.34 -57.79
C LEU A 16 -14.62 -7.19 -56.54
N ALA A 17 -13.56 -7.98 -56.60
CA ALA A 17 -12.98 -8.66 -55.45
C ALA A 17 -12.44 -7.61 -54.47
N VAL A 18 -13.11 -7.47 -53.32
CA VAL A 18 -12.57 -6.71 -52.19
C VAL A 18 -11.62 -7.63 -51.43
N GLY A 19 -10.33 -7.49 -51.72
CA GLY A 19 -9.27 -8.04 -50.88
C GLY A 19 -9.26 -7.32 -49.53
N LEU A 20 -9.64 -8.02 -48.47
CA LEU A 20 -9.41 -7.58 -47.10
C LEU A 20 -7.90 -7.60 -46.80
N LEU A 21 -7.26 -6.45 -46.96
CA LEU A 21 -5.96 -6.16 -46.34
C LEU A 21 -6.20 -5.91 -44.84
N PHE A 22 -6.23 -6.97 -44.04
CA PHE A 22 -6.03 -6.86 -42.60
C PHE A 22 -4.58 -6.41 -42.36
N SER A 23 -4.39 -5.11 -42.19
CA SER A 23 -3.18 -4.55 -41.58
C SER A 23 -3.16 -4.94 -40.10
N LEU A 24 -2.75 -6.17 -39.81
CA LEU A 24 -2.27 -6.58 -38.50
C LEU A 24 -1.02 -5.75 -38.21
N GLY A 25 -1.21 -4.58 -37.63
CA GLY A 25 -0.17 -3.90 -36.86
C GLY A 25 0.20 -4.80 -35.69
N LEU A 26 1.10 -5.77 -35.93
CA LEU A 26 1.89 -6.38 -34.87
C LEU A 26 2.66 -5.23 -34.22
N ASN A 27 2.11 -4.70 -33.12
CA ASN A 27 2.95 -4.19 -32.05
C ASN A 27 3.74 -5.40 -31.55
N ALA A 28 4.87 -5.69 -32.21
CA ALA A 28 5.86 -6.60 -31.68
C ALA A 28 6.27 -6.07 -30.31
N GLN A 29 5.75 -6.69 -29.25
CA GLN A 29 6.31 -6.53 -27.92
C GLN A 29 7.79 -6.93 -28.03
N PRO A 30 8.74 -6.06 -27.64
CA PRO A 30 10.14 -6.43 -27.70
C PRO A 30 10.36 -7.61 -26.74
N ALA A 31 10.77 -8.73 -27.32
CA ALA A 31 11.12 -9.96 -26.63
C ALA A 31 12.26 -9.71 -25.61
N GLY A 32 12.12 -10.26 -24.40
CA GLY A 32 13.25 -10.65 -23.54
C GLY A 32 14.23 -9.56 -23.08
N GLY A 33 13.79 -8.33 -22.81
CA GLY A 33 14.64 -7.26 -22.26
C GLY A 33 14.40 -6.98 -20.77
N ASP A 34 15.43 -6.54 -20.04
CA ASP A 34 15.30 -5.95 -18.70
C ASP A 34 14.18 -4.88 -18.73
N PRO A 35 13.08 -5.06 -17.96
CA PRO A 35 11.96 -4.14 -17.95
C PRO A 35 12.35 -2.69 -17.65
N ILE A 36 13.36 -2.47 -16.79
CA ILE A 36 13.82 -1.13 -16.44
C ILE A 36 14.47 -0.47 -17.65
N ALA A 37 15.33 -1.20 -18.37
CA ALA A 37 15.98 -0.68 -19.56
C ALA A 37 14.98 -0.38 -20.70
N VAL A 38 13.94 -1.21 -20.86
CA VAL A 38 12.87 -0.98 -21.84
C VAL A 38 12.09 0.29 -21.52
N SER A 39 11.66 0.46 -20.27
CA SER A 39 10.95 1.68 -19.83
C SER A 39 11.83 2.92 -19.94
N TYR A 40 13.10 2.83 -19.55
CA TYR A 40 14.06 3.93 -19.66
C TYR A 40 14.24 4.37 -21.12
N ALA A 41 14.42 3.43 -22.04
CA ALA A 41 14.56 3.70 -23.48
C ALA A 41 13.36 4.47 -24.04
N GLN A 42 12.15 4.06 -23.64
CA GLN A 42 10.90 4.71 -24.05
C GLN A 42 10.72 6.11 -23.45
N GLN A 43 11.10 6.30 -22.19
CA GLN A 43 10.96 7.57 -21.48
C GLN A 43 11.94 8.63 -22.02
N PHE A 44 13.22 8.28 -22.10
CA PHE A 44 14.27 9.22 -22.49
C PHE A 44 14.56 9.23 -24.00
N LYS A 45 13.81 8.44 -24.78
CA LYS A 45 13.92 8.31 -26.23
C LYS A 45 15.35 7.96 -26.67
N VAL A 46 15.96 6.98 -26.01
CA VAL A 46 17.30 6.46 -26.31
C VAL A 46 17.24 5.01 -26.78
N PRO A 47 18.23 4.52 -27.54
CA PRO A 47 18.32 3.10 -27.89
C PRO A 47 18.35 2.19 -26.66
N LEU A 48 17.74 1.01 -26.74
CA LEU A 48 17.70 0.04 -25.63
C LEU A 48 19.09 -0.34 -25.11
N ALA A 49 20.08 -0.44 -25.99
CA ALA A 49 21.46 -0.72 -25.59
C ALA A 49 22.05 0.40 -24.72
N GLU A 50 21.73 1.66 -25.02
CA GLU A 50 22.14 2.80 -24.21
C GLU A 50 21.42 2.81 -22.86
N ALA A 51 20.11 2.52 -22.85
CA ALA A 51 19.36 2.39 -21.62
C ALA A 51 19.95 1.33 -20.68
N LYS A 52 20.27 0.13 -21.20
CA LYS A 52 20.95 -0.94 -20.44
C LYS A 52 22.28 -0.51 -19.85
N ARG A 53 23.09 0.25 -20.60
CA ARG A 53 24.38 0.78 -20.10
C ARG A 53 24.17 1.74 -18.93
N ARG A 54 23.29 2.72 -19.10
CA ARG A 54 23.02 3.74 -18.07
C ARG A 54 22.42 3.13 -16.79
N THR A 55 21.52 2.15 -16.92
CA THR A 55 20.92 1.48 -15.75
C THR A 55 21.94 0.60 -15.02
N ALA A 56 22.84 -0.08 -15.74
CA ALA A 56 23.90 -0.88 -15.11
C ALA A 56 24.88 -0.05 -14.25
N GLN A 57 25.07 1.23 -14.57
CA GLN A 57 25.99 2.13 -13.83
C GLN A 57 25.42 2.63 -12.50
N VAL A 58 24.10 2.50 -12.25
CA VAL A 58 23.45 3.07 -11.07
C VAL A 58 24.04 2.55 -9.75
N SER A 59 24.41 1.27 -9.70
CA SER A 59 25.01 0.66 -8.49
C SER A 59 26.35 1.31 -8.12
N GLU A 60 27.23 1.52 -9.11
CA GLU A 60 28.53 2.15 -8.90
C GLU A 60 28.38 3.63 -8.51
N ILE A 61 27.46 4.34 -9.15
CA ILE A 61 27.13 5.73 -8.82
C ILE A 61 26.66 5.85 -7.36
N ALA A 62 25.77 4.96 -6.92
CA ALA A 62 25.27 4.93 -5.55
C ALA A 62 26.39 4.61 -4.53
N GLN A 63 27.30 3.68 -4.86
CA GLN A 63 28.46 3.38 -4.01
C GLN A 63 29.39 4.59 -3.88
N LEU A 64 29.61 5.35 -4.96
CA LEU A 64 30.40 6.57 -4.90
C LEU A 64 29.72 7.63 -4.02
N GLU A 65 28.42 7.85 -4.18
CA GLU A 65 27.64 8.77 -3.34
C GLU A 65 27.79 8.43 -1.85
N GLN A 66 27.60 7.16 -1.48
CA GLN A 66 27.74 6.70 -0.09
C GLN A 66 29.15 6.92 0.47
N ARG A 67 30.20 6.69 -0.33
CA ARG A 67 31.58 6.95 0.07
C ARG A 67 31.84 8.44 0.28
N LEU A 68 31.43 9.29 -0.68
CA LEU A 68 31.61 10.74 -0.60
C LEU A 68 30.87 11.34 0.60
N GLN A 69 29.66 10.86 0.88
CA GLN A 69 28.90 11.30 2.04
C GLN A 69 29.59 10.93 3.37
N ARG A 70 30.19 9.74 3.44
CA ARG A 70 30.90 9.27 4.64
C ARG A 70 32.24 9.97 4.87
N GLU A 71 33.01 10.17 3.80
CA GLU A 71 34.40 10.65 3.90
C GLU A 71 34.52 12.17 3.80
N LEU A 72 33.53 12.85 3.20
CA LEU A 72 33.54 14.30 2.99
C LEU A 72 32.24 15.00 3.43
N PRO A 73 31.66 14.70 4.61
CA PRO A 73 30.35 15.23 5.03
C PRO A 73 30.29 16.77 5.05
N ASP A 74 31.39 17.43 5.39
CA ASP A 74 31.47 18.90 5.49
C ASP A 74 31.45 19.61 4.14
N THR A 75 31.71 18.88 3.06
CA THR A 75 31.88 19.48 1.72
C THR A 75 31.00 18.88 0.66
N PHE A 76 30.63 17.60 0.78
CA PHE A 76 29.76 16.94 -0.15
C PHE A 76 28.35 17.55 -0.08
N ALA A 77 27.84 17.96 -1.23
CA ALA A 77 26.57 18.68 -1.38
C ALA A 77 25.52 17.91 -2.18
N GLY A 78 25.72 16.60 -2.33
CA GLY A 78 24.81 15.69 -3.02
C GLY A 78 25.30 15.26 -4.40
N LEU A 79 24.74 14.16 -4.88
CA LEU A 79 24.96 13.59 -6.18
C LEU A 79 23.61 13.39 -6.88
N TYR A 80 23.54 13.64 -8.19
CA TYR A 80 22.36 13.30 -8.98
C TYR A 80 22.72 13.00 -10.43
N ILE A 81 21.82 12.29 -11.12
CA ILE A 81 21.96 11.93 -12.53
C ILE A 81 21.16 12.90 -13.38
N GLU A 82 21.79 13.44 -14.42
CA GLU A 82 21.09 14.16 -15.49
C GLU A 82 20.98 13.23 -16.70
N HIS A 83 19.75 12.94 -17.13
CA HIS A 83 19.49 12.04 -18.24
C HIS A 83 19.46 12.75 -19.60
N GLN A 84 19.17 14.06 -19.59
CA GLN A 84 19.06 14.95 -20.74
C GLN A 84 19.46 16.39 -20.33
N PRO A 85 19.89 17.25 -21.28
CA PRO A 85 20.13 16.96 -22.69
C PRO A 85 21.38 16.07 -22.90
N THR A 86 22.31 16.07 -21.95
CA THR A 86 23.51 15.23 -21.95
C THR A 86 23.47 14.31 -20.73
N TYR A 87 23.79 13.03 -20.93
CA TYR A 87 23.89 12.09 -19.81
C TYR A 87 25.15 12.34 -19.01
N ARG A 88 24.99 12.66 -17.72
CA ARG A 88 26.11 12.87 -16.79
C ARG A 88 25.67 12.66 -15.35
N VAL A 89 26.64 12.38 -14.49
CA VAL A 89 26.45 12.30 -13.04
C VAL A 89 27.04 13.55 -12.42
N VAL A 90 26.21 14.40 -11.86
CA VAL A 90 26.67 15.65 -11.22
C VAL A 90 27.00 15.35 -9.76
N VAL A 91 28.22 15.70 -9.35
CA VAL A 91 28.69 15.56 -7.97
C VAL A 91 28.98 16.94 -7.42
N ARG A 92 28.24 17.37 -6.40
CA ARG A 92 28.34 18.74 -5.89
C ARG A 92 29.18 18.81 -4.64
N PHE A 93 30.00 19.86 -4.54
CA PHE A 93 30.78 20.16 -3.34
C PHE A 93 30.74 21.65 -3.00
N THR A 94 30.97 22.00 -1.74
CA THR A 94 31.03 23.39 -1.27
C THR A 94 32.34 24.10 -1.58
N LYS A 95 33.42 23.34 -1.79
CA LYS A 95 34.74 23.86 -2.15
C LYS A 95 35.48 22.89 -3.05
N THR A 96 36.31 23.45 -3.94
CA THR A 96 37.27 22.72 -4.79
C THR A 96 36.72 21.44 -5.46
N PRO A 97 35.52 21.48 -6.10
CA PRO A 97 34.77 20.28 -6.51
C PRO A 97 35.58 19.35 -7.43
N LYS A 98 36.30 19.90 -8.42
CA LYS A 98 37.13 19.10 -9.34
C LYS A 98 38.27 18.37 -8.62
N ALA A 99 38.91 19.02 -7.65
CA ALA A 99 40.05 18.47 -6.92
C ALA A 99 39.62 17.45 -5.85
N LEU A 100 38.39 17.56 -5.33
CA LEU A 100 37.81 16.55 -4.45
C LEU A 100 37.37 15.33 -5.26
N LEU A 101 36.61 15.52 -6.34
CA LEU A 101 36.10 14.40 -7.15
C LEU A 101 37.23 13.55 -7.77
N SER A 102 38.32 14.18 -8.22
CA SER A 102 39.44 13.49 -8.87
C SER A 102 40.16 12.47 -7.98
N ARG A 103 39.96 12.53 -6.65
CA ARG A 103 40.47 11.54 -5.69
C ARG A 103 39.71 10.23 -5.73
N TYR A 104 38.46 10.25 -6.20
CA TYR A 104 37.55 9.11 -6.16
C TYR A 104 37.26 8.53 -7.55
N THR A 105 37.27 9.35 -8.60
CA THR A 105 37.06 8.89 -9.96
C THR A 105 37.71 9.81 -10.99
N LYS A 106 38.09 9.24 -12.13
CA LYS A 106 38.56 9.95 -13.33
C LYS A 106 37.61 9.78 -14.51
N ASP A 107 36.48 9.11 -14.31
CA ASP A 107 35.50 8.88 -15.36
C ASP A 107 34.83 10.20 -15.77
N PRO A 108 34.90 10.61 -17.05
CA PRO A 108 34.31 11.85 -17.54
C PRO A 108 32.78 11.90 -17.42
N LEU A 109 32.12 10.77 -17.16
CA LEU A 109 30.69 10.74 -16.83
C LEU A 109 30.37 11.57 -15.59
N PHE A 110 31.31 11.65 -14.63
CA PHE A 110 31.13 12.38 -13.37
C PHE A 110 31.62 13.82 -13.51
N VAL A 111 30.70 14.77 -13.32
CA VAL A 111 30.95 16.20 -13.46
C VAL A 111 30.86 16.87 -12.09
N ALA A 112 31.99 17.39 -11.62
CA ALA A 112 32.05 18.10 -10.35
C ALA A 112 31.48 19.53 -10.47
N GLN A 113 30.60 19.92 -9.57
CA GLN A 113 30.00 21.27 -9.52
C GLN A 113 30.08 21.90 -8.14
N LEU A 114 30.07 23.23 -8.09
CA LEU A 114 30.02 23.97 -6.83
C LEU A 114 28.58 24.03 -6.30
N ALA A 115 28.43 23.96 -4.98
CA ALA A 115 27.20 24.19 -4.27
C ALA A 115 27.41 25.17 -3.12
N PRO A 116 26.39 25.96 -2.74
CA PRO A 116 26.50 26.91 -1.65
C PRO A 116 26.61 26.27 -0.26
N ARG A 117 26.19 25.01 -0.11
CA ARG A 117 26.08 24.34 1.21
C ARG A 117 26.16 22.81 1.11
N PRO A 118 26.63 22.13 2.18
CA PRO A 118 26.75 20.68 2.17
C PRO A 118 25.38 20.00 2.37
N LEU A 119 25.29 18.73 1.99
CA LEU A 119 24.06 17.94 2.08
C LEU A 119 23.59 17.78 3.53
N GLU A 120 24.53 17.58 4.45
CA GLU A 120 24.20 17.40 5.87
C GLU A 120 23.57 18.66 6.49
N LEU A 121 23.92 19.86 6.01
CA LEU A 121 23.24 21.10 6.44
C LEU A 121 21.77 21.12 5.97
N LEU A 122 21.50 20.66 4.75
CA LEU A 122 20.13 20.57 4.22
C LEU A 122 19.31 19.56 5.03
N ARG A 123 19.88 18.39 5.35
CA ARG A 123 19.24 17.33 6.14
C ARG A 123 18.95 17.79 7.57
N GLY A 124 19.93 18.38 8.24
CA GLY A 124 19.73 18.94 9.59
C GLY A 124 18.64 20.02 9.62
N THR A 125 18.58 20.88 8.59
CA THR A 125 17.51 21.87 8.45
C THR A 125 16.14 21.22 8.25
N GLN A 126 16.07 20.15 7.45
CA GLN A 126 14.84 19.40 7.23
C GLN A 126 14.35 18.72 8.52
N GLU A 127 15.26 18.14 9.31
CA GLU A 127 14.96 17.50 10.60
C GLU A 127 14.48 18.52 11.64
N GLU A 128 15.14 19.68 11.75
CA GLU A 128 14.74 20.76 12.67
C GLU A 128 13.36 21.31 12.32
N LEU A 129 13.11 21.54 11.03
CA LEU A 129 11.81 21.96 10.51
C LEU A 129 10.72 20.94 10.89
N ALA A 130 10.99 19.65 10.70
CA ALA A 130 10.06 18.58 11.04
C ALA A 130 9.74 18.55 12.54
N ALA A 131 10.74 18.74 13.40
CA ALA A 131 10.56 18.79 14.84
C ALA A 131 9.65 19.95 15.27
N GLN A 132 9.91 21.17 14.78
CA GLN A 132 9.13 22.36 15.14
C GLN A 132 7.67 22.31 14.65
N LEU A 133 7.45 21.84 13.41
CA LEU A 133 6.10 21.74 12.85
C LEU A 133 5.29 20.62 13.52
N SER A 134 5.91 19.47 13.79
CA SER A 134 5.27 18.35 14.48
C SER A 134 4.79 18.72 15.88
N GLN A 135 5.64 19.37 16.68
CA GLN A 135 5.26 19.88 18.02
C GLN A 135 4.11 20.90 17.96
N SER A 136 3.94 21.57 16.82
CA SER A 136 2.91 22.57 16.61
C SER A 136 1.64 22.02 15.94
N GLY A 137 1.57 20.70 15.68
CA GLY A 137 0.44 20.06 15.01
C GLY A 137 0.23 20.49 13.55
N VAL A 138 1.25 21.05 12.90
CA VAL A 138 1.18 21.51 11.50
C VAL A 138 1.49 20.34 10.58
N ALA A 139 0.55 19.95 9.73
CA ALA A 139 0.78 18.94 8.70
C ALA A 139 1.62 19.53 7.55
N PHE A 140 2.61 18.76 7.08
CA PHE A 140 3.55 19.20 6.04
C PHE A 140 4.13 18.03 5.24
N GLU A 141 4.71 18.36 4.10
CA GLU A 141 5.69 17.52 3.40
C GLU A 141 6.98 18.31 3.20
N SER A 142 8.11 17.62 3.10
CA SER A 142 9.37 18.29 2.79
C SER A 142 10.24 17.46 1.86
N GLY A 143 11.09 18.13 1.08
CA GLY A 143 12.04 17.48 0.18
C GLY A 143 13.27 18.34 -0.06
N LEU A 144 14.40 17.68 -0.34
CA LEU A 144 15.66 18.35 -0.67
C LEU A 144 15.81 18.50 -2.18
N ASP A 145 16.04 19.73 -2.65
CA ASP A 145 16.45 19.98 -4.03
C ASP A 145 17.97 20.11 -4.08
N LEU A 146 18.62 19.02 -4.50
CA LEU A 146 20.08 18.97 -4.64
C LEU A 146 20.60 19.79 -5.80
N LYS A 147 19.78 20.25 -6.76
CA LYS A 147 20.23 21.09 -7.88
C LYS A 147 20.32 22.55 -7.47
N THR A 148 19.36 23.00 -6.67
CA THR A 148 19.30 24.40 -6.18
C THR A 148 19.84 24.56 -4.77
N SER A 149 20.16 23.46 -4.08
CA SER A 149 20.57 23.43 -2.66
C SER A 149 19.53 24.09 -1.74
N GLN A 150 18.29 23.64 -1.86
CA GLN A 150 17.13 24.15 -1.13
C GLN A 150 16.38 23.05 -0.37
N VAL A 151 15.70 23.44 0.71
CA VAL A 151 14.72 22.61 1.42
C VAL A 151 13.33 23.10 1.00
N ASN A 152 12.59 22.29 0.25
CA ASN A 152 11.20 22.60 -0.10
C ASN A 152 10.28 22.10 1.01
N LEU A 153 9.40 22.97 1.49
CA LEU A 153 8.37 22.71 2.49
C LEU A 153 7.00 22.95 1.86
N PHE A 154 6.15 21.94 1.85
CA PHE A 154 4.78 22.01 1.34
C PHE A 154 3.79 21.95 2.51
N VAL A 155 2.88 22.92 2.59
CA VAL A 155 1.88 23.03 3.67
C VAL A 155 0.53 23.49 3.15
N LEU A 156 -0.52 23.17 3.91
CA LEU A 156 -1.88 23.64 3.63
C LEU A 156 -2.08 25.12 3.97
N ASP A 157 -1.46 25.57 5.07
CA ASP A 157 -1.48 26.96 5.53
C ASP A 157 -0.06 27.50 5.76
N THR A 158 0.36 28.37 4.86
CA THR A 158 1.68 29.00 4.90
C THR A 158 1.81 30.03 6.03
N ALA A 159 0.70 30.64 6.48
CA ALA A 159 0.75 31.64 7.55
C ALA A 159 1.09 30.99 8.90
N THR A 160 0.42 29.89 9.23
CA THR A 160 0.72 29.10 10.42
C THR A 160 2.15 28.55 10.37
N ALA A 161 2.56 27.94 9.26
CA ALA A 161 3.91 27.38 9.11
C ALA A 161 5.00 28.46 9.25
N SER A 162 4.86 29.62 8.58
CA SER A 162 5.83 30.72 8.65
C SER A 162 5.95 31.27 10.07
N LYS A 163 4.82 31.37 10.81
CA LYS A 163 4.84 31.82 12.21
C LYS A 163 5.59 30.85 13.11
N ARG A 164 5.44 29.54 12.90
CA ARG A 164 6.15 28.52 13.69
C ARG A 164 7.63 28.46 13.36
N LEU A 165 7.99 28.66 12.10
CA LEU A 165 9.36 28.54 11.62
C LEU A 165 10.10 29.88 11.52
N SER A 166 9.56 30.98 12.07
CA SER A 166 10.10 32.32 11.83
C SER A 166 11.58 32.46 12.20
N GLY A 167 12.00 31.85 13.31
CA GLY A 167 13.40 31.85 13.73
C GLY A 167 14.30 31.06 12.77
N LEU A 168 13.86 29.88 12.35
CA LEU A 168 14.60 29.03 11.42
C LEU A 168 14.70 29.67 10.02
N MET A 169 13.59 30.21 9.51
CA MET A 169 13.54 30.88 8.20
C MET A 169 14.34 32.19 8.16
N ALA A 170 14.59 32.84 9.31
CA ALA A 170 15.44 34.02 9.38
C ALA A 170 16.93 33.71 9.12
N VAL A 171 17.38 32.49 9.46
CA VAL A 171 18.78 32.06 9.29
C VAL A 171 18.97 31.07 8.13
N ALA A 172 17.90 30.48 7.63
CA ALA A 172 17.89 29.51 6.53
C ALA A 172 17.05 30.01 5.34
N ASP A 173 17.59 30.98 4.58
CA ASP A 173 16.99 31.58 3.38
C ASP A 173 16.72 30.60 2.21
N TYR A 174 17.25 29.38 2.35
CA TYR A 174 17.14 28.26 1.43
C TYR A 174 15.96 27.33 1.72
N ILE A 175 15.16 27.64 2.75
CA ILE A 175 13.85 27.03 2.94
C ILE A 175 12.85 27.70 1.98
N LYS A 176 12.23 26.91 1.11
CA LYS A 176 11.18 27.37 0.19
C LYS A 176 9.84 26.82 0.64
N LEU A 177 8.97 27.74 1.04
CA LEU A 177 7.63 27.43 1.49
C LEU A 177 6.65 27.46 0.33
N HIS A 178 5.90 26.38 0.16
CA HIS A 178 4.92 26.19 -0.90
C HIS A 178 3.55 25.94 -0.29
N LYS A 179 2.54 26.72 -0.69
CA LYS A 179 1.15 26.42 -0.36
C LYS A 179 0.66 25.36 -1.33
N VAL A 180 0.15 24.25 -0.80
CA VAL A 180 -0.45 23.18 -1.59
C VAL A 180 -1.91 22.97 -1.20
N PRO A 181 -2.79 22.59 -2.15
CA PRO A 181 -4.20 22.35 -1.85
C PRO A 181 -4.43 21.07 -1.05
N ALA A 182 -3.48 20.13 -1.09
CA ALA A 182 -3.49 18.86 -0.37
C ALA A 182 -2.05 18.35 -0.19
N LEU A 183 -1.84 17.48 0.79
CA LEU A 183 -0.61 16.71 1.02
C LEU A 183 -0.83 15.25 0.59
N MET A 184 0.22 14.45 0.58
CA MET A 184 0.18 13.01 0.29
C MET A 184 -0.84 12.33 1.19
N THR A 185 -1.68 11.52 0.56
CA THR A 185 -2.69 10.72 1.24
C THR A 185 -2.32 9.24 1.11
N PRO A 186 -2.28 8.47 2.21
CA PRO A 186 -2.19 7.02 2.11
C PRO A 186 -3.31 6.48 1.22
N THR A 187 -2.98 5.57 0.30
CA THR A 187 -3.95 4.95 -0.64
C THR A 187 -4.58 3.69 -0.06
N ALA A 188 -4.86 3.71 1.24
CA ALA A 188 -5.48 2.61 1.97
C ALA A 188 -6.83 3.09 2.51
N ILE A 189 -7.84 2.22 2.48
CA ILE A 189 -9.04 2.43 3.27
C ILE A 189 -8.66 2.02 4.69
N VAL A 190 -8.60 3.00 5.59
CA VAL A 190 -8.35 2.81 7.03
C VAL A 190 -9.52 3.32 7.85
N GLY A 191 -9.60 2.83 9.10
CA GLY A 191 -10.50 3.38 10.10
C GLY A 191 -10.14 4.81 10.50
N GLY A 192 -11.08 5.59 11.03
CA GLY A 192 -10.86 6.96 11.45
C GLY A 192 -10.83 8.00 10.31
N SER A 193 -11.27 7.63 9.11
CA SER A 193 -11.30 8.51 7.93
C SER A 193 -12.70 9.02 7.64
N ARG A 194 -12.79 10.13 6.91
CA ARG A 194 -14.08 10.73 6.56
C ARG A 194 -14.81 9.92 5.49
N VAL A 195 -16.12 9.76 5.67
CA VAL A 195 -17.03 9.28 4.64
C VAL A 195 -18.16 10.29 4.43
N ASP A 196 -18.45 10.59 3.17
CA ASP A 196 -19.48 11.54 2.77
C ASP A 196 -20.69 10.81 2.20
N GLY A 197 -21.84 11.02 2.81
CA GLY A 197 -23.14 10.82 2.19
C GLY A 197 -23.57 12.07 1.41
N ALA A 198 -24.80 12.07 0.91
CA ALA A 198 -25.41 13.20 0.21
C ALA A 198 -25.61 14.42 1.13
N THR A 199 -25.94 14.19 2.40
CA THR A 199 -26.26 15.24 3.37
C THR A 199 -25.44 15.15 4.65
N LEU A 200 -25.11 13.93 5.08
CA LEU A 200 -24.37 13.67 6.31
C LEU A 200 -22.93 13.26 6.03
N ARG A 201 -22.03 13.73 6.89
CA ARG A 201 -20.63 13.31 6.93
C ARG A 201 -20.44 12.47 8.18
N CYS A 202 -19.71 11.37 8.05
CA CYS A 202 -19.40 10.46 9.15
C CYS A 202 -17.91 10.09 9.14
N THR A 203 -17.52 9.30 10.13
CA THR A 203 -16.18 8.73 10.25
C THR A 203 -16.24 7.21 10.09
N THR A 204 -15.32 6.60 9.34
CA THR A 204 -15.14 5.15 9.34
C THR A 204 -14.66 4.65 10.70
N GLY A 205 -15.15 3.50 11.14
CA GLY A 205 -14.75 2.84 12.37
C GLY A 205 -13.47 2.03 12.17
N PHE A 206 -13.64 0.74 11.88
CA PHE A 206 -12.57 -0.21 11.60
C PHE A 206 -12.78 -0.90 10.26
N ASN A 207 -11.70 -1.36 9.63
CA ASN A 207 -11.84 -2.40 8.63
C ASN A 207 -12.36 -3.67 9.29
N VAL A 208 -13.29 -4.33 8.61
CA VAL A 208 -13.96 -5.53 9.09
C VAL A 208 -13.93 -6.62 8.04
N VAL A 209 -14.12 -7.85 8.49
CA VAL A 209 -14.24 -9.03 7.66
C VAL A 209 -15.48 -9.84 8.08
N ASN A 210 -16.21 -10.34 7.10
CA ASN A 210 -17.36 -11.23 7.33
C ASN A 210 -16.95 -12.72 7.28
N ALA A 211 -17.92 -13.61 7.54
CA ALA A 211 -17.71 -15.06 7.50
C ALA A 211 -17.23 -15.61 6.14
N THR A 212 -17.53 -14.93 5.02
CA THR A 212 -17.07 -15.31 3.68
C THR A 212 -15.74 -14.66 3.30
N ARG A 213 -15.03 -14.07 4.27
CA ARG A 213 -13.74 -13.36 4.11
C ARG A 213 -13.82 -12.18 3.13
N GLU A 214 -14.97 -11.53 3.05
CA GLU A 214 -15.15 -10.26 2.34
C GLU A 214 -14.72 -9.10 3.25
N LEU A 215 -13.79 -8.29 2.76
CA LEU A 215 -13.33 -7.09 3.45
C LEU A 215 -14.32 -5.95 3.26
N GLY A 216 -14.46 -5.12 4.29
CA GLY A 216 -15.26 -3.90 4.28
C GLY A 216 -14.84 -2.97 5.40
N VAL A 217 -15.60 -1.90 5.57
CA VAL A 217 -15.39 -0.91 6.62
C VAL A 217 -16.71 -0.66 7.33
N ILE A 218 -16.67 -0.63 8.66
CA ILE A 218 -17.84 -0.36 9.51
C ILE A 218 -17.95 1.14 9.82
N THR A 219 -19.17 1.64 9.99
CA THR A 219 -19.49 3.01 10.45
C THR A 219 -20.82 2.96 11.23
N ALA A 220 -21.30 4.10 11.73
CA ALA A 220 -22.59 4.17 12.43
C ALA A 220 -23.77 3.90 11.47
N GLY A 221 -24.80 3.24 11.98
CA GLY A 221 -26.00 2.88 11.24
C GLY A 221 -26.71 4.10 10.68
N HIS A 222 -26.92 5.14 11.49
CA HIS A 222 -27.55 6.40 11.06
C HIS A 222 -26.77 7.22 10.03
N CYS A 223 -25.56 6.81 9.64
CA CYS A 223 -24.93 7.36 8.46
C CYS A 223 -25.73 6.97 7.20
N GLU A 224 -25.56 7.70 6.11
CA GLU A 224 -26.23 7.30 4.87
C GLU A 224 -25.62 6.01 4.30
N ASN A 225 -26.42 5.21 3.62
CA ASN A 225 -26.00 3.92 3.07
C ASN A 225 -25.11 4.05 1.81
N ALA A 226 -25.21 5.18 1.11
CA ALA A 226 -24.36 5.48 -0.04
C ALA A 226 -23.24 6.41 0.41
N LEU A 227 -22.02 5.88 0.52
CA LEU A 227 -20.89 6.61 1.07
C LEU A 227 -19.73 6.75 0.09
N THR A 228 -19.11 7.93 0.07
CA THR A 228 -17.83 8.18 -0.60
C THR A 228 -16.73 8.26 0.44
N TYR A 229 -15.68 7.46 0.30
CA TYR A 229 -14.53 7.49 1.19
C TYR A 229 -13.61 8.66 0.84
N ILE A 230 -13.33 9.51 1.82
CA ILE A 230 -12.43 10.65 1.69
C ILE A 230 -11.07 10.27 2.28
N GLY A 231 -10.08 10.18 1.40
CA GLY A 231 -8.73 9.69 1.71
C GLY A 231 -8.07 8.99 0.53
N SER A 232 -8.88 8.54 -0.44
CA SER A 232 -8.43 7.97 -1.71
C SER A 232 -9.31 8.46 -2.88
N PRO A 233 -8.73 8.74 -4.06
CA PRO A 233 -9.50 9.23 -5.21
C PRO A 233 -10.59 8.23 -5.67
N ASN A 234 -11.82 8.72 -5.82
CA ASN A 234 -12.95 8.00 -6.43
C ASN A 234 -13.36 6.69 -5.73
N VAL A 235 -13.04 6.52 -4.45
CA VAL A 235 -13.47 5.35 -3.69
C VAL A 235 -14.90 5.54 -3.21
N THR A 236 -15.83 4.78 -3.77
CA THR A 236 -17.20 4.64 -3.27
C THR A 236 -17.33 3.35 -2.46
N LEU A 237 -18.18 3.40 -1.46
CA LEU A 237 -18.48 2.29 -0.56
C LEU A 237 -19.94 1.88 -0.80
N ALA A 238 -20.13 0.65 -1.26
CA ALA A 238 -21.44 0.03 -1.41
C ALA A 238 -21.92 -0.53 -0.07
N PHE A 239 -23.16 -0.17 0.28
CA PHE A 239 -23.91 -0.74 1.37
C PHE A 239 -23.95 -2.27 1.35
N LYS A 240 -23.81 -2.88 2.53
CA LYS A 240 -23.95 -4.33 2.71
C LYS A 240 -25.04 -4.69 3.71
N SER A 241 -25.01 -4.12 4.91
CA SER A 241 -26.00 -4.38 5.96
C SER A 241 -25.94 -3.30 7.05
N GLU A 242 -27.05 -3.12 7.76
CA GLU A 242 -27.27 -2.12 8.81
C GLU A 242 -28.12 -2.69 9.95
N GLN A 243 -27.85 -2.20 11.16
CA GLN A 243 -28.73 -2.26 12.32
C GLN A 243 -28.76 -0.87 12.96
N ASN A 244 -29.95 -0.29 13.06
CA ASN A 244 -30.11 1.14 13.39
C ASN A 244 -31.34 1.36 14.30
N SER A 245 -31.41 0.63 15.40
CA SER A 245 -32.46 0.75 16.42
C SER A 245 -32.03 0.13 17.74
N GLY A 246 -32.53 0.67 18.85
CA GLY A 246 -32.19 0.21 20.19
C GLY A 246 -30.70 0.31 20.47
N SER A 247 -30.07 -0.76 20.93
CA SER A 247 -28.62 -0.78 21.26
C SER A 247 -27.70 -0.89 20.04
N LEU A 248 -28.27 -0.88 18.82
CA LEU A 248 -27.54 -1.06 17.57
C LEU A 248 -27.60 0.21 16.74
N ASP A 249 -26.42 0.72 16.41
CA ASP A 249 -26.21 1.83 15.48
C ASP A 249 -24.93 1.56 14.69
N LEU A 250 -25.00 0.62 13.75
CA LEU A 250 -23.89 0.19 12.94
C LEU A 250 -24.33 -0.21 11.53
N GLN A 251 -23.51 0.11 10.55
CA GLN A 251 -23.60 -0.44 9.20
C GLN A 251 -22.20 -0.79 8.70
N TRP A 252 -22.10 -1.69 7.73
CA TRP A 252 -20.85 -1.95 7.05
C TRP A 252 -21.00 -1.84 5.54
N ASN A 253 -19.91 -1.41 4.92
CA ASN A 253 -19.86 -1.11 3.51
C ASN A 253 -18.61 -1.75 2.89
N LYS A 254 -18.70 -2.10 1.61
CA LYS A 254 -17.59 -2.64 0.83
C LYS A 254 -17.16 -1.62 -0.21
N GLN A 255 -15.86 -1.51 -0.46
CA GLN A 255 -15.39 -0.77 -1.64
C GLN A 255 -16.03 -1.31 -2.92
N SER A 256 -16.69 -0.43 -3.68
CA SER A 256 -17.32 -0.75 -4.96
C SER A 256 -16.77 0.07 -6.14
N GLY A 257 -16.24 1.27 -5.88
CA GLY A 257 -15.65 2.14 -6.89
C GLY A 257 -14.18 2.47 -6.65
N GLY A 258 -13.57 3.07 -7.69
CA GLY A 258 -12.17 3.47 -7.69
C GLY A 258 -11.20 2.30 -7.84
N THR A 259 -9.90 2.61 -7.84
CA THR A 259 -8.85 1.57 -7.82
C THR A 259 -8.95 0.80 -6.50
N PRO A 260 -8.88 -0.54 -6.51
CA PRO A 260 -8.82 -1.34 -5.28
C PRO A 260 -7.79 -0.77 -4.30
N GLN A 261 -8.23 -0.42 -3.09
CA GLN A 261 -7.35 0.10 -2.05
C GLN A 261 -7.05 -0.99 -1.03
N VAL A 262 -5.84 -0.94 -0.46
CA VAL A 262 -5.46 -1.82 0.64
C VAL A 262 -6.38 -1.55 1.84
N GLN A 263 -6.83 -2.61 2.50
CA GLN A 263 -7.56 -2.54 3.76
C GLN A 263 -6.71 -3.17 4.87
N SER A 264 -6.00 -2.34 5.64
CA SER A 264 -5.16 -2.78 6.75
C SER A 264 -5.95 -2.87 8.06
N ASN A 265 -5.41 -3.59 9.04
CA ASN A 265 -5.89 -3.59 10.42
C ASN A 265 -5.48 -2.31 11.15
N GLU A 266 -5.68 -1.14 10.56
CA GLU A 266 -5.12 0.13 11.05
C GLU A 266 -6.20 1.22 11.12
N ILE A 267 -6.05 2.12 12.08
CA ILE A 267 -6.86 3.33 12.23
C ILE A 267 -6.00 4.58 12.13
N LYS A 268 -6.56 5.64 11.57
CA LYS A 268 -5.98 6.99 11.54
C LYS A 268 -6.25 7.71 12.85
N LEU A 269 -5.25 8.41 13.37
CA LEU A 269 -5.33 9.22 14.58
C LEU A 269 -4.95 10.67 14.26
N VAL A 270 -5.95 11.54 14.06
CA VAL A 270 -5.71 12.96 13.81
C VAL A 270 -5.47 13.65 15.15
N GLY A 271 -4.32 14.30 15.31
CA GLY A 271 -3.95 14.94 16.58
C GLY A 271 -3.66 13.95 17.72
N GLY A 272 -3.54 12.65 17.42
CA GLY A 272 -3.11 11.64 18.38
C GLY A 272 -1.58 11.59 18.55
N PRO A 273 -1.08 10.75 19.47
CA PRO A 273 0.36 10.64 19.77
C PRO A 273 1.20 10.05 18.61
N GLN A 274 0.53 9.49 17.60
CA GLN A 274 1.09 8.94 16.38
C GLN A 274 0.06 9.12 15.26
N ALA A 275 0.47 9.07 14.00
CA ALA A 275 -0.44 9.30 12.86
C ALA A 275 -1.47 8.18 12.68
N THR A 276 -1.10 6.95 13.05
CA THR A 276 -1.91 5.76 12.87
C THR A 276 -1.68 4.75 13.99
N MET A 277 -2.59 3.79 14.15
CA MET A 277 -2.48 2.71 15.12
C MET A 277 -2.98 1.40 14.52
N GLU A 278 -2.17 0.35 14.61
CA GLU A 278 -2.60 -1.00 14.30
C GLU A 278 -3.58 -1.51 15.37
N ILE A 279 -4.61 -2.21 14.94
CA ILE A 279 -5.57 -2.90 15.79
C ILE A 279 -5.26 -4.39 15.71
N THR A 280 -4.91 -4.98 16.84
CA THR A 280 -4.49 -6.38 16.96
C THR A 280 -5.43 -7.19 17.85
N SER A 281 -6.29 -6.51 18.61
CA SER A 281 -7.21 -7.13 19.56
C SER A 281 -8.56 -6.42 19.61
N VAL A 282 -9.53 -7.09 20.21
CA VAL A 282 -10.83 -6.54 20.60
C VAL A 282 -11.05 -6.81 22.08
N THR A 283 -11.65 -5.87 22.80
CA THR A 283 -12.12 -6.10 24.18
C THR A 283 -13.62 -5.95 24.20
N ALA A 284 -14.30 -7.04 24.56
CA ALA A 284 -15.74 -7.06 24.76
C ALA A 284 -16.14 -6.04 25.84
N SER A 285 -17.33 -5.45 25.68
CA SER A 285 -17.98 -4.55 26.64
C SER A 285 -17.97 -5.10 28.07
N ALA A 286 -18.24 -6.40 28.23
CA ALA A 286 -18.20 -7.07 29.53
C ALA A 286 -16.85 -6.91 30.25
N ASN A 287 -15.75 -6.92 29.50
CA ASN A 287 -14.37 -6.86 29.99
C ASN A 287 -13.79 -5.44 30.02
N LEU A 288 -14.56 -4.42 29.64
CA LEU A 288 -14.15 -3.02 29.74
C LEU A 288 -14.65 -2.43 31.07
N PRO A 289 -13.78 -2.18 32.07
CA PRO A 289 -14.21 -1.72 33.39
C PRO A 289 -14.55 -0.22 33.41
N ILE A 290 -15.39 0.18 34.36
CA ILE A 290 -15.58 1.60 34.71
C ILE A 290 -14.22 2.19 35.14
N GLY A 291 -13.95 3.42 34.73
CA GLY A 291 -12.66 4.10 34.94
C GLY A 291 -11.59 3.76 33.88
N ALA A 292 -11.83 2.79 33.00
CA ALA A 292 -10.89 2.49 31.91
C ALA A 292 -10.72 3.71 31.00
N MET A 293 -9.46 4.04 30.68
CA MET A 293 -9.15 5.05 29.68
C MET A 293 -9.50 4.54 28.28
N VAL A 294 -10.31 5.32 27.57
CA VAL A 294 -10.77 5.04 26.22
C VAL A 294 -10.53 6.27 25.37
N CYS A 295 -10.01 6.06 24.17
CA CYS A 295 -9.82 7.10 23.18
C CYS A 295 -10.71 6.83 21.97
N LYS A 296 -10.96 7.88 21.19
CA LYS A 296 -11.59 7.74 19.88
C LYS A 296 -10.90 8.64 18.87
N ASN A 297 -11.19 8.42 17.59
CA ASN A 297 -10.87 9.35 16.52
C ASN A 297 -12.13 9.66 15.70
N GLY A 298 -12.32 10.92 15.29
CA GLY A 298 -13.44 11.36 14.45
C GLY A 298 -13.07 12.59 13.62
N ILE A 299 -13.81 12.87 12.54
CA ILE A 299 -13.47 13.93 11.59
C ILE A 299 -13.68 15.36 12.13
N THR A 300 -14.41 15.51 13.23
CA THR A 300 -14.82 16.81 13.77
C THR A 300 -13.98 17.16 14.98
N THR A 301 -13.98 16.30 16.01
CA THR A 301 -13.22 16.56 17.24
C THR A 301 -11.91 15.78 17.32
N ASN A 302 -11.53 15.04 16.27
CA ASN A 302 -10.25 14.34 16.14
C ASN A 302 -10.01 13.34 17.28
N TYR A 303 -8.76 13.19 17.72
CA TYR A 303 -8.35 12.34 18.82
C TYR A 303 -8.77 12.94 20.17
N THR A 304 -9.69 12.27 20.86
CA THR A 304 -10.12 12.64 22.22
C THR A 304 -10.14 11.38 23.09
N CYS A 305 -9.91 11.55 24.39
CA CYS A 305 -9.92 10.45 25.36
C CYS A 305 -10.73 10.79 26.60
N GLY A 306 -11.20 9.78 27.31
CA GLY A 306 -11.94 9.91 28.56
C GLY A 306 -11.97 8.58 29.30
N GLN A 307 -12.72 8.52 30.40
CA GLN A 307 -12.88 7.33 31.22
C GLN A 307 -14.28 6.75 31.06
N VAL A 308 -14.39 5.42 30.99
CA VAL A 308 -15.69 4.75 31.02
C VAL A 308 -16.42 5.13 32.30
N ALA A 309 -17.54 5.85 32.16
CA ALA A 309 -18.33 6.36 33.27
C ALA A 309 -19.57 5.50 33.53
N ASP A 310 -20.13 4.88 32.49
CA ASP A 310 -21.28 3.99 32.61
C ASP A 310 -21.25 2.97 31.47
N LYS A 311 -21.55 1.71 31.77
CA LYS A 311 -21.62 0.62 30.79
C LYS A 311 -23.04 0.32 30.35
N ASN A 312 -24.03 0.88 31.03
CA ASN A 312 -25.44 0.60 30.87
C ASN A 312 -26.24 1.88 30.61
N ALA A 313 -25.62 2.89 29.98
CA ALA A 313 -26.28 4.15 29.74
C ALA A 313 -27.41 3.97 28.73
N GLN A 314 -28.64 4.26 29.14
CA GLN A 314 -29.83 4.04 28.32
C GLN A 314 -30.35 5.33 27.69
N ALA A 315 -30.77 5.22 26.44
CA ALA A 315 -31.45 6.29 25.71
C ALA A 315 -32.45 5.68 24.72
N MET A 316 -33.49 6.43 24.36
CA MET A 316 -34.34 6.06 23.23
C MET A 316 -33.57 6.29 21.93
N TYR A 317 -33.51 5.26 21.08
CA TYR A 317 -32.90 5.34 19.78
C TYR A 317 -33.75 4.61 18.73
N ASN A 318 -34.18 5.36 17.71
CA ASN A 318 -35.05 4.89 16.62
C ASN A 318 -36.21 4.00 17.13
N GLY A 319 -36.97 4.52 18.09
CA GLY A 319 -38.21 3.91 18.60
C GLY A 319 -38.02 2.79 19.62
N ALA A 320 -36.79 2.43 20.00
CA ALA A 320 -36.51 1.41 21.01
C ALA A 320 -35.53 1.89 22.08
N VAL A 321 -35.53 1.24 23.25
CA VAL A 321 -34.53 1.50 24.30
C VAL A 321 -33.18 0.94 23.83
N GLY A 322 -32.18 1.80 23.74
CA GLY A 322 -30.80 1.45 23.48
C GLY A 322 -29.95 1.51 24.73
N THR A 323 -28.96 0.63 24.81
CA THR A 323 -27.94 0.61 25.86
C THR A 323 -26.56 0.82 25.22
N PHE A 324 -25.83 1.81 25.72
CA PHE A 324 -24.53 2.24 25.21
C PHE A 324 -23.50 2.34 26.33
N ILE A 325 -22.23 2.34 25.96
CA ILE A 325 -21.16 2.68 26.91
C ILE A 325 -20.92 4.18 26.85
N ARG A 326 -21.00 4.83 28.01
CA ARG A 326 -20.74 6.26 28.19
C ARG A 326 -19.32 6.47 28.71
N VAL A 327 -18.61 7.38 28.09
CA VAL A 327 -17.25 7.80 28.43
C VAL A 327 -17.26 9.28 28.78
N HIS A 328 -16.74 9.63 29.94
CA HIS A 328 -16.66 11.00 30.44
C HIS A 328 -15.23 11.55 30.30
N ASN A 329 -15.10 12.79 29.84
CA ASN A 329 -13.83 13.51 29.84
C ASN A 329 -13.75 14.46 31.04
N ALA A 330 -12.88 14.12 31.99
CA ALA A 330 -12.69 14.90 33.21
C ALA A 330 -12.03 16.28 32.99
N SER A 331 -11.44 16.51 31.81
CA SER A 331 -10.86 17.81 31.42
C SER A 331 -11.88 18.74 30.77
N ASN A 332 -13.17 18.37 30.77
CA ASN A 332 -14.27 19.15 30.20
C ASN A 332 -14.12 19.44 28.70
N GLN A 333 -13.34 18.61 27.98
CA GLN A 333 -13.24 18.64 26.53
C GLN A 333 -14.42 17.87 25.93
N VAL A 334 -15.08 18.45 24.93
CA VAL A 334 -16.11 17.76 24.13
C VAL A 334 -15.49 16.53 23.50
N MET A 335 -15.94 15.34 23.90
CA MET A 335 -15.37 14.11 23.35
C MET A 335 -15.75 13.93 21.88
N ASN A 336 -16.99 14.18 21.47
CA ASN A 336 -17.43 14.02 20.09
C ASN A 336 -18.50 15.04 19.68
N ASP A 337 -18.60 15.28 18.37
CA ASP A 337 -19.61 16.15 17.75
C ASP A 337 -20.10 15.56 16.41
N VAL A 338 -21.07 16.20 15.78
CA VAL A 338 -21.61 15.87 14.46
C VAL A 338 -20.47 15.64 13.49
N GLY A 339 -20.45 14.47 12.85
CA GLY A 339 -19.36 14.01 11.98
C GLY A 339 -18.53 12.87 12.58
N ASP A 340 -18.37 12.83 13.90
CA ASP A 340 -17.58 11.79 14.56
C ASP A 340 -18.28 10.42 14.59
N SER A 341 -19.58 10.37 14.30
CA SER A 341 -20.38 9.15 14.20
C SER A 341 -19.68 8.08 13.37
N GLY A 342 -19.63 6.87 13.91
CA GLY A 342 -18.96 5.71 13.29
C GLY A 342 -17.46 5.63 13.57
N GLY A 343 -16.82 6.69 14.07
CA GLY A 343 -15.38 6.71 14.34
C GLY A 343 -14.92 5.64 15.32
N PRO A 344 -13.67 5.16 15.23
CA PRO A 344 -13.18 4.08 16.08
C PRO A 344 -13.04 4.54 17.53
N VAL A 345 -13.49 3.69 18.45
CA VAL A 345 -13.28 3.80 19.90
C VAL A 345 -12.35 2.67 20.32
N PHE A 346 -11.23 3.00 20.97
CA PHE A 346 -10.10 2.10 21.16
C PHE A 346 -9.28 2.42 22.41
N GLY A 347 -8.40 1.49 22.78
CA GLY A 347 -7.33 1.66 23.76
C GLY A 347 -6.21 0.68 23.45
N THR A 348 -4.94 1.08 23.55
CA THR A 348 -3.72 0.27 23.30
C THR A 348 -3.91 -0.86 22.26
N ASN A 349 -3.87 -0.52 20.96
CA ASN A 349 -4.03 -1.45 19.83
C ASN A 349 -5.30 -2.34 19.86
N THR A 350 -6.29 -1.98 20.67
CA THR A 350 -7.49 -2.76 20.93
C THR A 350 -8.74 -1.97 20.58
N ALA A 351 -9.63 -2.56 19.78
CA ALA A 351 -10.92 -1.96 19.47
C ALA A 351 -11.95 -2.23 20.58
N TYR A 352 -12.69 -1.19 20.95
CA TYR A 352 -13.78 -1.25 21.94
C TYR A 352 -15.15 -0.99 21.34
N GLY A 353 -15.24 -0.23 20.24
CA GLY A 353 -16.53 0.05 19.59
C GLY A 353 -16.46 1.19 18.57
N ILE A 354 -17.61 1.69 18.15
CA ILE A 354 -17.73 2.86 17.28
C ILE A 354 -18.58 3.95 17.91
N VAL A 355 -18.25 5.21 17.62
CA VAL A 355 -18.98 6.39 18.11
C VAL A 355 -20.43 6.32 17.65
N HIS A 356 -21.36 6.44 18.61
CA HIS A 356 -22.79 6.55 18.36
C HIS A 356 -23.25 8.01 18.46
N GLY A 357 -22.98 8.65 19.59
CA GLY A 357 -23.56 9.96 19.89
C GLY A 357 -22.88 10.65 21.07
N ARG A 358 -23.38 11.84 21.39
CA ARG A 358 -22.90 12.67 22.52
C ARG A 358 -24.03 12.96 23.50
N GLY A 359 -23.69 13.39 24.70
CA GLY A 359 -24.69 13.95 25.61
C GLY A 359 -25.28 15.28 25.10
N GLY A 360 -26.47 15.60 25.61
CA GLY A 360 -27.22 16.77 25.17
C GLY A 360 -26.52 18.11 25.50
N PRO A 361 -26.65 19.14 24.65
CA PRO A 361 -26.21 20.49 25.01
C PRO A 361 -26.82 20.97 26.33
N GLY A 362 -25.99 21.58 27.19
CA GLY A 362 -26.43 22.14 28.47
C GLY A 362 -26.70 21.11 29.58
N THR A 363 -26.41 19.82 29.36
CA THR A 363 -26.50 18.80 30.41
C THR A 363 -25.13 18.54 31.06
N PRO A 364 -25.08 17.91 32.25
CA PRO A 364 -23.81 17.45 32.84
C PRO A 364 -23.04 16.45 31.96
N THR A 365 -23.71 15.82 31.00
CA THR A 365 -23.13 14.84 30.07
C THR A 365 -22.77 15.45 28.72
N HIS A 366 -22.85 16.77 28.53
CA HIS A 366 -22.62 17.44 27.25
C HIS A 366 -21.32 17.00 26.55
N ASN A 367 -20.27 16.77 27.33
CA ASN A 367 -18.95 16.40 26.86
C ASN A 367 -18.75 14.88 26.73
N ASP A 368 -19.74 14.07 27.10
CA ASP A 368 -19.63 12.62 27.16
C ASP A 368 -19.84 11.98 25.79
N LEU A 369 -19.02 10.96 25.52
CA LEU A 369 -19.16 10.07 24.38
C LEU A 369 -20.08 8.90 24.73
N TYR A 370 -20.98 8.55 23.82
CA TYR A 370 -21.73 7.30 23.82
C TYR A 370 -21.29 6.48 22.62
N PHE A 371 -20.96 5.21 22.83
CA PHE A 371 -20.49 4.33 21.76
C PHE A 371 -21.18 2.97 21.76
N VAL A 372 -21.31 2.40 20.55
CA VAL A 372 -21.77 1.03 20.32
C VAL A 372 -20.60 0.09 20.54
N PRO A 373 -20.68 -0.88 21.47
CA PRO A 373 -19.58 -1.80 21.73
C PRO A 373 -19.25 -2.71 20.55
N VAL A 374 -17.99 -3.13 20.48
CA VAL A 374 -17.47 -4.01 19.42
C VAL A 374 -18.21 -5.35 19.32
N ASP A 375 -18.78 -5.84 20.42
CA ASP A 375 -19.56 -7.09 20.47
C ASP A 375 -20.78 -7.05 19.53
N HIS A 376 -21.35 -5.85 19.33
CA HIS A 376 -22.53 -5.66 18.50
C HIS A 376 -22.23 -5.82 17.00
N PHE A 377 -20.96 -5.85 16.59
CA PHE A 377 -20.58 -6.02 15.18
C PHE A 377 -21.03 -7.39 14.64
N SER A 378 -21.12 -8.38 15.53
CA SER A 378 -21.65 -9.71 15.24
C SER A 378 -23.10 -9.67 14.71
N ALA A 379 -23.89 -8.64 15.05
CA ALA A 379 -25.24 -8.45 14.51
C ALA A 379 -25.26 -8.20 12.99
N LEU A 380 -24.14 -7.76 12.40
CA LEU A 380 -23.96 -7.62 10.96
C LEU A 380 -23.20 -8.80 10.34
N GLY A 381 -22.82 -9.81 11.13
CA GLY A 381 -22.00 -10.95 10.68
C GLY A 381 -20.55 -10.57 10.36
N VAL A 382 -20.04 -9.47 10.93
CA VAL A 382 -18.67 -8.99 10.72
C VAL A 382 -17.86 -8.95 12.01
N SER A 383 -16.54 -9.01 11.86
CA SER A 383 -15.57 -8.87 12.94
C SER A 383 -14.46 -7.91 12.54
N VAL A 384 -13.83 -7.26 13.52
CA VAL A 384 -12.70 -6.35 13.28
C VAL A 384 -11.55 -7.11 12.62
N LEU A 385 -10.98 -6.53 11.55
CA LEU A 385 -9.74 -7.03 10.96
C LEU A 385 -8.59 -6.73 11.92
N LYS A 386 -7.95 -7.78 12.45
CA LYS A 386 -6.92 -7.69 13.50
C LYS A 386 -5.52 -8.09 13.06
N GLU A 387 -5.39 -8.59 11.83
CA GLU A 387 -4.14 -9.13 11.32
C GLU A 387 -3.81 -8.47 9.98
N ALA A 388 -2.56 -8.03 9.86
CA ALA A 388 -2.00 -7.60 8.60
C ALA A 388 -1.87 -8.78 7.64
N PHE A 389 -1.97 -8.51 6.33
CA PHE A 389 -1.67 -9.51 5.32
C PHE A 389 -0.15 -9.74 5.24
N SER A 390 0.31 -10.88 5.75
CA SER A 390 1.73 -11.22 5.82
C SER A 390 1.98 -12.71 5.58
N LEU A 391 3.19 -13.08 5.16
CA LEU A 391 3.62 -14.47 5.14
C LEU A 391 4.03 -14.90 6.55
N ASP A 392 3.51 -16.05 6.98
CA ASP A 392 3.87 -16.69 8.25
C ASP A 392 5.07 -17.61 8.06
N ARG A 393 4.95 -18.59 7.16
CA ARG A 393 6.01 -19.54 6.83
C ARG A 393 5.77 -20.23 5.50
N ILE A 394 6.86 -20.73 4.92
CA ILE A 394 6.83 -21.63 3.76
C ILE A 394 7.76 -22.79 4.11
N PRO A 395 7.23 -23.98 4.44
CA PRO A 395 8.08 -25.13 4.76
C PRO A 395 8.94 -25.52 3.58
N ASN A 396 10.18 -25.92 3.86
CA ASN A 396 11.02 -26.58 2.87
C ASN A 396 10.38 -27.91 2.47
N VAL A 397 10.45 -28.25 1.19
CA VAL A 397 9.80 -29.45 0.65
C VAL A 397 10.77 -30.31 -0.13
N SER A 398 10.48 -31.61 -0.21
CA SER A 398 11.28 -32.54 -0.97
C SER A 398 10.38 -33.54 -1.70
N GLY A 399 10.78 -33.95 -2.91
CA GLY A 399 10.07 -34.97 -3.66
C GLY A 399 10.94 -35.66 -4.70
N PRO A 400 10.53 -36.81 -5.24
CA PRO A 400 11.33 -37.57 -6.19
C PRO A 400 11.39 -36.89 -7.56
N HIS A 401 12.46 -37.16 -8.32
CA HIS A 401 12.51 -36.80 -9.74
C HIS A 401 11.29 -37.33 -10.50
N ASN A 402 10.81 -36.54 -11.45
CA ASN A 402 9.68 -36.80 -12.33
C ASN A 402 8.32 -36.96 -11.62
N VAL A 403 8.23 -36.63 -10.33
CA VAL A 403 6.99 -36.62 -9.55
C VAL A 403 6.74 -35.21 -9.04
N ALA A 404 5.50 -34.74 -9.15
CA ALA A 404 5.10 -33.46 -8.57
C ALA A 404 4.97 -33.60 -7.05
N PHE A 405 5.48 -32.63 -6.30
CA PHE A 405 5.37 -32.59 -4.84
C PHE A 405 4.89 -31.20 -4.37
N GLN A 406 3.97 -31.21 -3.41
CA GLN A 406 3.24 -30.02 -2.99
C GLN A 406 4.08 -29.15 -2.05
N ALA A 407 4.05 -27.84 -2.29
CA ALA A 407 4.49 -26.80 -1.37
C ALA A 407 3.29 -26.01 -0.82
N GLN A 408 3.44 -25.52 0.41
CA GLN A 408 2.41 -24.79 1.14
C GLN A 408 2.92 -23.41 1.55
N VAL A 409 2.13 -22.39 1.26
CA VAL A 409 2.39 -20.99 1.61
C VAL A 409 1.42 -20.58 2.71
N PHE A 410 1.91 -20.55 3.95
CA PHE A 410 1.11 -20.11 5.09
C PHE A 410 1.20 -18.59 5.21
N TYR A 411 0.04 -17.94 5.28
CA TYR A 411 -0.10 -16.50 5.43
C TYR A 411 -1.09 -16.16 6.57
N LYS A 412 -1.00 -14.93 7.08
CA LYS A 412 -1.91 -14.33 8.08
C LYS A 412 -2.75 -13.23 7.46
N GLY A 413 -3.84 -12.85 8.13
CA GLY A 413 -4.74 -11.82 7.65
C GLY A 413 -5.63 -12.27 6.48
N VAL A 414 -6.30 -11.29 5.88
CA VAL A 414 -7.31 -11.51 4.84
C VAL A 414 -6.95 -10.67 3.62
N PRO A 415 -6.35 -11.26 2.57
CA PRO A 415 -6.03 -10.52 1.37
C PRO A 415 -7.27 -10.33 0.48
N LYS A 416 -7.22 -9.32 -0.37
CA LYS A 416 -8.16 -9.18 -1.48
C LYS A 416 -7.73 -10.10 -2.62
N PHE A 417 -8.58 -11.05 -3.00
CA PHE A 417 -8.35 -11.93 -4.14
C PHE A 417 -8.70 -11.22 -5.46
N THR A 418 -8.04 -11.50 -6.58
CA THR A 418 -6.98 -12.49 -6.85
C THR A 418 -5.64 -12.19 -6.16
N VAL A 419 -5.06 -13.19 -5.49
CA VAL A 419 -3.72 -13.11 -4.89
C VAL A 419 -2.67 -13.62 -5.87
N GLN A 420 -1.64 -12.82 -6.14
CA GLN A 420 -0.49 -13.19 -6.95
C GLN A 420 0.64 -13.68 -6.05
N ARG A 421 1.18 -14.85 -6.30
CA ARG A 421 2.43 -15.33 -5.71
C ARG A 421 3.58 -15.02 -6.67
N LYS A 422 4.60 -14.32 -6.18
CA LYS A 422 5.88 -14.14 -6.88
C LYS A 422 6.90 -15.04 -6.20
N THR A 423 7.44 -16.02 -6.93
CA THR A 423 8.51 -16.90 -6.45
C THR A 423 9.73 -16.68 -7.32
N ARG A 424 10.77 -16.09 -6.74
CA ARG A 424 12.03 -15.79 -7.43
C ARG A 424 13.10 -16.81 -7.09
N ILE A 425 13.92 -17.17 -8.08
CA ILE A 425 15.08 -18.04 -7.85
C ILE A 425 16.18 -17.28 -7.11
N ILE A 426 16.70 -17.85 -6.03
CA ILE A 426 17.88 -17.35 -5.31
C ILE A 426 19.11 -18.15 -5.73
N SER A 427 18.98 -19.48 -5.76
CA SER A 427 20.06 -20.38 -6.14
C SER A 427 19.53 -21.57 -6.94
N CYS A 428 20.15 -21.81 -8.09
CA CYS A 428 19.87 -22.90 -9.00
C CYS A 428 21.12 -23.81 -9.07
N PRO A 429 21.00 -25.11 -8.71
CA PRO A 429 22.10 -26.06 -8.81
C PRO A 429 22.70 -26.16 -10.22
N SER A 430 24.02 -26.37 -10.28
CA SER A 430 24.73 -26.53 -11.56
C SER A 430 24.12 -27.65 -12.40
N GLY A 431 23.98 -27.41 -13.70
CA GLY A 431 23.39 -28.35 -14.67
C GLY A 431 21.86 -28.31 -14.75
N TRP A 432 21.19 -27.58 -13.86
CA TRP A 432 19.73 -27.39 -13.91
C TRP A 432 19.34 -26.07 -14.59
N THR A 433 18.19 -26.08 -15.27
CA THR A 433 17.52 -24.86 -15.72
C THR A 433 16.43 -24.48 -14.72
N CYS A 434 16.52 -23.27 -14.17
CA CYS A 434 15.54 -22.71 -13.23
C CYS A 434 15.12 -21.31 -13.70
N ASN A 435 13.85 -20.94 -13.49
CA ASN A 435 13.34 -19.61 -13.78
C ASN A 435 12.52 -19.07 -12.58
N ASP A 436 12.25 -17.77 -12.58
CA ASP A 436 11.23 -17.20 -11.70
C ASP A 436 9.85 -17.76 -12.09
N TYR A 437 9.00 -17.99 -11.09
CA TYR A 437 7.65 -18.50 -11.28
C TYR A 437 6.64 -17.66 -10.53
N ASN A 438 5.59 -17.26 -11.25
CA ASN A 438 4.48 -16.53 -10.69
C ASN A 438 3.22 -17.38 -10.74
N GLY A 439 2.47 -17.43 -9.64
CA GLY A 439 1.18 -18.11 -9.56
C GLY A 439 0.07 -17.12 -9.21
N SER A 440 -1.18 -17.48 -9.50
CA SER A 440 -2.34 -16.69 -9.10
C SER A 440 -3.39 -17.59 -8.43
N TYR A 441 -4.02 -17.03 -7.41
CA TYR A 441 -5.10 -17.66 -6.65
C TYR A 441 -6.30 -16.74 -6.77
N THR A 442 -7.37 -17.19 -7.43
CA THR A 442 -8.56 -16.36 -7.71
C THR A 442 -9.67 -16.58 -6.69
N SER A 443 -9.76 -17.79 -6.12
CA SER A 443 -10.75 -18.15 -5.11
C SER A 443 -10.33 -17.65 -3.73
N ASN A 444 -11.29 -17.18 -2.95
CA ASN A 444 -11.08 -16.72 -1.58
C ASN A 444 -10.78 -17.88 -0.62
N THR A 445 -9.58 -18.43 -0.73
CA THR A 445 -9.13 -19.62 0.01
C THR A 445 -8.36 -19.21 1.25
N ALA A 446 -8.67 -19.80 2.39
CA ALA A 446 -7.91 -19.59 3.63
C ALA A 446 -6.46 -20.09 3.48
N SER A 447 -5.59 -19.65 4.38
CA SER A 447 -4.23 -20.18 4.50
C SER A 447 -4.27 -21.69 4.83
N PRO A 448 -3.41 -22.54 4.24
CA PRO A 448 -2.34 -22.21 3.29
C PRO A 448 -2.80 -22.18 1.82
N LEU A 449 -2.06 -21.45 0.99
CA LEU A 449 -2.12 -21.60 -0.48
C LEU A 449 -1.17 -22.72 -0.92
N THR A 450 -1.57 -23.53 -1.89
CA THR A 450 -0.76 -24.67 -2.37
C THR A 450 -0.24 -24.45 -3.77
N PHE A 451 0.85 -25.13 -4.12
CA PHE A 451 1.32 -25.30 -5.50
C PHE A 451 2.24 -26.51 -5.57
N ASN A 452 2.64 -26.93 -6.76
CA ASN A 452 3.50 -28.10 -6.91
C ASN A 452 4.85 -27.72 -7.52
N PHE A 453 5.93 -28.31 -7.00
CA PHE A 453 7.20 -28.38 -7.70
C PHE A 453 7.27 -29.68 -8.48
N LYS A 454 7.90 -29.65 -9.66
CA LYS A 454 8.20 -30.84 -10.43
C LYS A 454 9.59 -30.73 -11.03
N CYS A 455 10.40 -31.76 -10.81
CA CYS A 455 11.75 -31.83 -11.34
C CYS A 455 11.77 -32.81 -12.50
N THR A 456 11.98 -32.33 -13.72
CA THR A 456 11.99 -33.16 -14.92
C THR A 456 13.42 -33.50 -15.29
N THR A 457 13.75 -34.80 -15.33
CA THR A 457 15.10 -35.30 -15.66
C THR A 457 15.04 -36.45 -16.64
N THR A 458 16.01 -36.53 -17.55
CA THR A 458 16.25 -37.69 -18.41
C THR A 458 17.46 -38.47 -17.88
N GLY A 459 17.21 -39.61 -17.24
CA GLY A 459 18.25 -40.43 -16.63
C GLY A 459 18.52 -40.15 -15.14
N SER A 460 19.60 -40.74 -14.63
CA SER A 460 19.98 -40.65 -13.22
C SER A 460 20.66 -39.30 -12.94
N MET A 461 19.98 -38.44 -12.18
CA MET A 461 20.51 -37.18 -11.67
C MET A 461 20.69 -37.28 -10.15
N PRO A 462 21.72 -36.64 -9.56
CA PRO A 462 21.87 -36.58 -8.12
C PRO A 462 20.78 -35.71 -7.49
N THR A 463 20.55 -35.89 -6.19
CA THR A 463 19.68 -35.02 -5.40
C THR A 463 20.14 -33.56 -5.52
N ALA A 464 19.21 -32.65 -5.77
CA ALA A 464 19.47 -31.24 -5.99
C ALA A 464 18.53 -30.37 -5.13
N THR A 465 19.07 -29.31 -4.52
CA THR A 465 18.29 -28.38 -3.67
C THR A 465 18.30 -26.98 -4.27
N PHE A 466 17.13 -26.39 -4.41
CA PHE A 466 16.87 -25.09 -5.01
C PHE A 466 16.44 -24.12 -3.92
N SER A 467 16.92 -22.87 -3.98
CA SER A 467 16.53 -21.83 -3.03
C SER A 467 15.67 -20.77 -3.70
N TRP A 468 14.59 -20.38 -3.04
CA TRP A 468 13.55 -19.52 -3.58
C TRP A 468 13.22 -18.38 -2.61
N ARG A 469 12.83 -17.22 -3.14
CA ARG A 469 12.22 -16.12 -2.39
C ARG A 469 10.78 -15.95 -2.81
N THR A 470 9.83 -16.06 -1.88
CA THR A 470 8.41 -15.92 -2.21
C THR A 470 7.76 -14.73 -1.50
N THR A 471 6.93 -13.99 -2.23
CA THR A 471 6.03 -12.93 -1.73
C THR A 471 4.61 -13.13 -2.27
N LEU A 472 3.59 -12.69 -1.52
CA LEU A 472 2.21 -12.62 -2.01
C LEU A 472 1.79 -11.15 -2.21
N ILE A 473 0.96 -10.91 -3.22
CA ILE A 473 0.42 -9.59 -3.59
C ILE A 473 -1.09 -9.73 -3.80
N GLY A 474 -1.90 -9.02 -3.00
CA GLY A 474 -3.35 -8.97 -3.15
C GLY A 474 -3.79 -8.15 -4.36
N ALA A 475 -5.06 -8.28 -4.75
CA ALA A 475 -5.66 -7.52 -5.86
C ALA A 475 -5.76 -6.01 -5.59
N ASP A 476 -5.63 -5.60 -4.34
CA ASP A 476 -5.48 -4.23 -3.87
C ASP A 476 -4.03 -3.74 -3.82
N GLY A 477 -3.06 -4.57 -4.21
CA GLY A 477 -1.64 -4.28 -4.14
C GLY A 477 -1.01 -4.52 -2.76
N ALA A 478 -1.77 -4.99 -1.77
CA ALA A 478 -1.23 -5.35 -0.46
C ALA A 478 -0.15 -6.43 -0.63
N THR A 479 1.08 -6.12 -0.23
CA THR A 479 2.24 -6.99 -0.44
C THR A 479 2.78 -7.48 0.89
N THR A 480 3.01 -8.79 0.99
CA THR A 480 3.57 -9.40 2.21
C THR A 480 5.07 -9.15 2.34
N ASN A 481 5.63 -9.45 3.52
CA ASN A 481 7.05 -9.79 3.65
C ASN A 481 7.43 -10.94 2.69
N ALA A 482 8.74 -11.08 2.43
CA ALA A 482 9.29 -12.17 1.65
C ALA A 482 9.82 -13.28 2.56
N ILE A 483 9.64 -14.54 2.17
CA ILE A 483 10.23 -15.70 2.85
C ILE A 483 11.11 -16.48 1.88
N ASP A 484 12.32 -16.81 2.34
CA ASP A 484 13.24 -17.69 1.64
C ASP A 484 12.98 -19.14 2.07
N HIS A 485 12.89 -20.05 1.11
CA HIS A 485 12.62 -21.48 1.35
C HIS A 485 13.31 -22.34 0.29
N THR A 486 13.36 -23.65 0.51
CA THR A 486 14.01 -24.59 -0.41
C THR A 486 13.07 -25.68 -0.90
N SER A 487 13.29 -26.11 -2.15
CA SER A 487 12.76 -27.36 -2.66
C SER A 487 13.90 -28.32 -2.99
N THR A 488 13.74 -29.61 -2.66
CA THR A 488 14.77 -30.63 -2.90
C THR A 488 14.21 -31.72 -3.80
N CYS A 489 14.80 -31.87 -4.98
CA CYS A 489 14.54 -32.99 -5.87
C CYS A 489 15.42 -34.16 -5.44
N THR A 490 14.82 -35.28 -5.07
CA THR A 490 15.53 -36.47 -4.60
C THR A 490 15.74 -37.45 -5.74
N ALA A 491 16.96 -38.00 -5.82
CA ALA A 491 17.29 -39.03 -6.79
C ALA A 491 16.40 -40.26 -6.56
N THR A 492 15.73 -40.74 -7.60
CA THR A 492 15.03 -42.02 -7.59
C THR A 492 16.06 -43.14 -7.74
N THR A 493 16.10 -44.08 -6.79
CA THR A 493 16.89 -45.30 -6.90
C THR A 493 16.37 -46.10 -8.10
N ALA A 494 17.17 -46.15 -9.18
CA ALA A 494 16.89 -47.03 -10.30
C ALA A 494 16.90 -48.48 -9.79
N THR A 495 15.76 -49.16 -9.82
CA THR A 495 15.76 -50.63 -9.80
C THR A 495 16.54 -51.09 -11.02
N SER A 496 17.59 -51.87 -10.77
CA SER A 496 18.48 -52.43 -11.78
C SER A 496 17.68 -53.27 -12.78
N GLY A 497 17.38 -52.70 -13.94
CA GLY A 497 16.52 -53.33 -14.94
C GLY A 497 16.48 -52.60 -16.27
N ALA A 498 17.62 -52.62 -16.96
CA ALA A 498 17.77 -52.54 -18.42
C ALA A 498 17.49 -51.21 -19.19
N ALA A 499 18.31 -51.08 -20.24
CA ALA A 499 18.25 -50.21 -21.42
C ALA A 499 18.67 -48.73 -21.26
N THR A 500 19.92 -48.46 -21.61
CA THR A 500 20.42 -47.18 -22.11
C THR A 500 19.63 -46.76 -23.35
N VAL A 501 18.56 -46.00 -23.16
CA VAL A 501 17.96 -45.21 -24.23
C VAL A 501 18.64 -43.84 -24.23
N ARG A 502 19.54 -43.61 -25.19
CA ARG A 502 19.97 -42.26 -25.58
C ARG A 502 18.78 -41.58 -26.24
N GLY A 503 17.96 -40.90 -25.44
CA GLY A 503 16.93 -39.99 -25.92
C GLY A 503 17.41 -38.55 -25.80
N ASP A 504 17.13 -37.75 -26.82
CA ASP A 504 17.31 -36.29 -26.90
C ASP A 504 16.46 -35.53 -25.85
N GLY A 505 16.71 -35.82 -24.58
CA GLY A 505 16.09 -35.11 -23.47
C GLY A 505 16.73 -33.75 -23.28
N GLY A 506 15.93 -32.68 -23.27
CA GLY A 506 16.38 -31.35 -22.88
C GLY A 506 17.03 -31.32 -21.49
N PRO A 507 17.75 -30.23 -21.15
CA PRO A 507 18.43 -30.11 -19.86
C PRO A 507 17.45 -30.30 -18.69
N PRO A 508 17.89 -30.86 -17.54
CA PRO A 508 17.02 -31.08 -16.40
C PRO A 508 16.46 -29.75 -15.89
N THR A 509 15.16 -29.73 -15.60
CA THR A 509 14.45 -28.50 -15.23
C THR A 509 13.64 -28.69 -13.96
N ILE A 510 13.52 -27.62 -13.18
CA ILE A 510 12.51 -27.55 -12.12
C ILE A 510 11.41 -26.57 -12.55
N THR A 511 10.17 -27.03 -12.52
CA THR A 511 8.98 -26.23 -12.83
C THR A 511 8.12 -26.09 -11.59
N ILE A 512 7.36 -25.00 -11.54
CA ILE A 512 6.26 -24.82 -10.59
C ILE A 512 4.95 -24.92 -11.35
N GLU A 513 4.08 -25.82 -10.90
CA GLU A 513 2.75 -26.08 -11.43
C GLU A 513 1.68 -25.61 -10.42
N PRO A 514 0.47 -25.23 -10.88
CA PRO A 514 -0.64 -24.84 -10.01
C PRO A 514 -0.99 -25.86 -8.91
#